data_AF-A0A2H6FUV1-F1
#
_entry.id   AF-A0A2H6FUV1-F1
#
_cell.length_a   1.000
_cell.length_b   1.000
_cell.length_c   1.000
_cell.angle_alpha   90.00
_cell.angle_beta   90.00
_cell.angle_gamma   90.00
#
_symmetry.space_group_name_H-M   'P 1'
#
loop_
_entity.id
_entity.type
_entity.pdbx_description
1 polymer ?
#
loop_
_entity_poly.entity_id
_entity_poly.type
_entity_poly.pdbx_seq_one_letter_code
_entity_poly.pdbx_strand_id
1 'polypeptide(L)'
;MLDFPFKKLHLLNLIIVALVFLTALLLIRDILGLSMSKKTPSFTTGGKAATEMIPAGKNIMNYASIVEKNPFGAPMEFHPMISSQGSSEKPESPSDLILVGTVTGPDNLSYAIFMDKSRPEPVRQEVFSHGGEVYNYGTLMKIERTEVEIRQGANIHTIQIRNISDIEPKNLRSAVSSGRHPGFARKVRENQYVLDQRRVQTALRNPRQIMTDARLYPNIVDGKQEGFRILEVKPGGIYESLGLRNNDILLRINGLDLSSPEAAVQTMSALKGMKTVNLDIIRNGSRMTMDYQMK
;
A
#
# COMPACT_ATOMS: atom_id res chain seq x y z
N MET A 1 -35.04 60.09 45.78
CA MET A 1 -35.53 60.14 44.39
C MET A 1 -34.38 60.65 43.53
N LEU A 2 -33.74 59.76 42.75
CA LEU A 2 -32.70 60.15 41.80
C LEU A 2 -33.33 60.08 40.41
N ASP A 3 -33.77 61.22 39.90
CA ASP A 3 -34.22 61.37 38.51
C ASP A 3 -32.99 61.29 37.60
N PHE A 4 -32.67 60.07 37.15
CA PHE A 4 -31.64 59.86 36.13
C PHE A 4 -32.20 60.30 34.77
N PRO A 5 -31.60 61.30 34.10
CA PRO A 5 -32.14 61.80 32.84
C PRO A 5 -32.00 60.71 31.76
N PHE A 6 -33.13 60.19 31.27
CA PHE A 6 -33.22 59.13 30.26
C PHE A 6 -32.28 59.31 29.05
N LYS A 7 -31.93 60.55 28.68
CA LYS A 7 -30.95 60.86 27.64
C LYS A 7 -29.54 60.32 27.92
N LYS A 8 -29.09 60.30 29.18
CA LYS A 8 -27.76 59.76 29.55
C LYS A 8 -27.71 58.23 29.45
N LEU A 9 -28.82 57.55 29.70
CA LEU A 9 -28.93 56.10 29.53
C LEU A 9 -28.90 55.69 28.05
N HIS A 10 -29.56 56.44 27.17
CA HIS A 10 -29.47 56.21 25.74
C HIS A 10 -28.06 56.48 25.19
N LEU A 11 -27.39 57.53 25.67
CA LEU A 11 -25.99 57.80 25.31
C LEU A 11 -25.06 56.66 25.78
N LEU A 12 -25.26 56.18 27.01
CA LEU A 12 -24.48 55.07 27.58
C LEU A 12 -24.70 53.77 26.78
N ASN A 13 -25.93 53.46 26.40
CA ASN A 13 -26.24 52.27 25.60
C ASN A 13 -25.63 52.38 24.19
N LEU A 14 -25.63 53.58 23.59
CA LEU A 14 -24.98 53.82 22.29
C LEU A 14 -23.47 53.64 22.36
N ILE A 15 -22.84 54.08 23.46
CA ILE A 15 -21.41 53.85 23.72
C ILE A 15 -21.12 52.35 23.90
N ILE A 16 -21.97 51.61 24.61
CA ILE A 16 -21.81 50.15 24.79
C ILE A 16 -21.95 49.42 23.45
N VAL A 17 -22.94 49.77 22.63
CA VAL A 17 -23.12 49.18 21.29
C VAL A 17 -21.92 49.49 20.38
N ALA A 18 -21.41 50.73 20.42
CA ALA A 18 -20.21 51.11 19.68
C ALA A 18 -18.97 50.33 20.15
N LEU A 19 -18.83 50.11 21.47
CA LEU A 19 -17.74 49.30 22.04
C LEU A 19 -17.83 47.85 21.59
N VAL A 20 -19.01 47.23 21.65
CA VAL A 20 -19.24 45.85 21.21
C VAL A 20 -18.92 45.71 19.71
N PHE A 21 -19.38 46.64 18.89
CA PHE A 21 -19.11 46.66 17.47
C PHE A 21 -17.60 46.79 17.16
N LEU A 22 -16.90 47.65 17.89
CA LEU A 22 -15.44 47.81 17.77
C LEU A 22 -14.70 46.52 18.14
N THR A 23 -15.10 45.84 19.23
CA THR A 23 -14.49 44.58 19.65
C THR A 23 -14.74 43.45 18.64
N ALA A 24 -15.94 43.39 18.04
CA ALA A 24 -16.26 42.43 17.00
C ALA A 24 -15.41 42.63 15.74
N LEU A 25 -15.18 43.88 15.33
CA LEU A 25 -14.29 44.22 14.21
C LEU A 25 -12.84 43.79 14.45
N LEU A 26 -12.32 43.98 15.67
CA LEU A 26 -10.97 43.53 16.03
C LEU A 26 -10.83 42.00 15.99
N LEU A 27 -11.84 41.26 16.45
CA LEU A 27 -11.85 39.80 16.38
C LEU A 27 -11.93 39.29 14.93
N ILE A 28 -12.75 39.92 14.09
CA ILE A 28 -12.84 39.58 12.66
C ILE A 28 -11.51 39.84 11.96
N ARG A 29 -10.85 40.96 12.25
CA ARG A 29 -9.50 41.26 11.75
C ARG A 29 -8.50 40.16 12.12
N ASP A 30 -8.49 39.74 13.39
CA ASP A 30 -7.55 38.72 13.87
C ASP A 30 -7.85 37.32 13.27
N ILE A 31 -9.13 36.97 13.11
CA ILE A 31 -9.57 35.73 12.45
C ILE A 31 -9.20 35.72 10.96
N LEU A 32 -9.39 36.83 10.26
CA LEU A 32 -8.95 36.97 8.86
C LEU A 32 -7.42 36.94 8.75
N GLY A 33 -6.70 37.49 9.73
CA GLY A 33 -5.25 37.40 9.83
C GLY A 33 -4.73 35.97 10.00
N LEU A 34 -5.45 35.13 10.75
CA LEU A 34 -5.15 33.70 10.91
C LEU A 34 -5.53 32.88 9.68
N SER A 35 -6.65 33.20 9.02
CA SER A 35 -7.12 32.48 7.83
C SER A 35 -6.37 32.83 6.53
N MET A 36 -5.67 33.97 6.49
CA MET A 36 -4.88 34.40 5.33
C MET A 36 -3.36 34.40 5.57
N SER A 37 -2.88 33.81 6.68
CA SER A 37 -1.47 33.43 6.81
C SER A 37 -1.22 32.11 6.08
N LYS A 38 -1.35 32.13 4.74
CA LYS A 38 -0.53 31.24 3.91
C LYS A 38 0.91 31.70 4.14
N LYS A 39 1.61 31.02 5.05
CA LYS A 39 3.07 31.00 5.08
C LYS A 39 3.58 30.49 3.73
N THR A 40 3.77 31.39 2.78
CA THR A 40 4.95 31.32 1.92
C THR A 40 6.13 31.80 2.77
N PRO A 41 7.14 30.96 3.04
CA PRO A 41 8.37 31.44 3.65
C PRO A 41 9.13 32.25 2.59
N SER A 42 8.88 33.56 2.54
CA SER A 42 9.82 34.50 1.93
C SER A 42 10.93 34.77 2.94
N PHE A 43 12.04 34.05 2.81
CA PHE A 43 13.30 34.44 3.43
C PHE A 43 13.82 35.69 2.73
N THR A 44 13.62 36.87 3.34
CA THR A 44 14.35 38.08 2.96
C THR A 44 15.71 38.09 3.64
N THR A 45 16.71 38.04 2.78
CA THR A 45 18.14 38.21 2.96
C THR A 45 18.47 39.49 3.74
N GLY A 46 19.23 39.34 4.82
CA GLY A 46 19.74 40.44 5.63
C GLY A 46 20.96 40.01 6.44
N GLY A 47 21.91 39.36 5.78
CA GLY A 47 23.15 38.86 6.38
C GLY A 47 24.15 38.50 5.30
N LYS A 48 25.02 39.46 5.00
CA LYS A 48 26.29 39.41 4.25
C LYS A 48 26.55 38.15 3.40
N ALA A 49 26.68 38.40 2.10
CA ALA A 49 27.28 37.50 1.13
C ALA A 49 28.60 36.92 1.64
N ALA A 50 28.61 35.60 1.86
CA ALA A 50 29.70 34.75 1.46
C ALA A 50 29.07 33.71 0.51
N THR A 51 29.43 33.82 -0.76
CA THR A 51 29.12 32.82 -1.78
C THR A 51 29.77 31.51 -1.37
N GLU A 52 28.99 30.56 -0.84
CA GLU A 52 29.38 29.16 -0.85
C GLU A 52 28.44 28.38 -1.78
N MET A 53 29.01 28.11 -2.94
CA MET A 53 28.62 27.13 -3.93
C MET A 53 28.15 25.85 -3.23
N ILE A 54 26.87 25.46 -3.37
CA ILE A 54 26.38 24.16 -2.87
C ILE A 54 27.10 23.08 -3.68
N PRO A 55 27.99 22.25 -3.09
CA PRO A 55 28.64 21.18 -3.84
C PRO A 55 27.62 20.06 -4.05
N ALA A 56 27.60 19.55 -5.27
CA ALA A 56 26.92 18.30 -5.62
C ALA A 56 27.40 17.15 -4.71
N GLY A 57 26.46 16.32 -4.27
CA GLY A 57 26.72 15.10 -3.50
C GLY A 57 26.86 15.34 -1.99
N LYS A 58 25.77 15.21 -1.23
CA LYS A 58 25.89 15.09 0.24
C LYS A 58 26.55 13.76 0.56
N ASN A 59 27.86 13.82 0.80
CA ASN A 59 28.65 12.71 1.27
C ASN A 59 28.13 12.27 2.66
N ILE A 60 27.92 10.96 2.83
CA ILE A 60 27.43 10.37 4.09
C ILE A 60 28.31 10.72 5.30
N MET A 61 29.57 11.10 5.06
CA MET A 61 30.50 11.55 6.09
C MET A 61 30.05 12.85 6.77
N ASN A 62 29.16 13.63 6.15
CA ASN A 62 28.59 14.84 6.74
C ASN A 62 27.68 14.56 7.96
N TYR A 63 27.27 13.29 8.16
CA TYR A 63 26.45 12.87 9.28
C TYR A 63 27.25 12.19 10.42
N ALA A 64 28.57 12.00 10.24
CA ALA A 64 29.43 11.39 11.25
C ALA A 64 29.35 12.12 12.60
N SER A 65 29.29 13.45 12.58
CA SER A 65 29.18 14.28 13.78
C SER A 65 27.89 14.07 14.59
N ILE A 66 26.80 13.61 13.96
CA ILE A 66 25.53 13.29 14.64
C ILE A 66 25.60 11.89 15.27
N VAL A 67 26.29 10.95 14.62
CA VAL A 67 26.45 9.57 15.10
C VAL A 67 27.49 9.51 16.24
N GLU A 68 28.59 10.24 16.11
CA GLU A 68 29.63 10.33 17.13
C GLU A 68 29.16 11.08 18.37
N LYS A 69 28.35 12.13 18.18
CA LYS A 69 27.71 12.87 19.28
C LYS A 69 26.27 12.40 19.47
N ASN A 70 26.08 11.09 19.57
CA ASN A 70 24.78 10.45 19.69
C ASN A 70 23.96 11.06 20.83
N PRO A 71 22.84 11.78 20.55
CA PRO A 71 22.04 12.38 21.59
C PRO A 71 21.03 11.41 22.24
N PHE A 72 20.95 10.16 21.77
CA PHE A 72 19.94 9.16 22.18
C PHE A 72 20.54 7.82 22.60
N GLY A 73 21.85 7.74 22.81
CA GLY A 73 22.53 6.50 23.20
C GLY A 73 24.03 6.68 23.39
N ALA A 74 24.76 5.58 23.58
CA ALA A 74 26.22 5.61 23.71
C ALA A 74 26.91 6.09 22.41
N PRO A 75 28.05 6.81 22.51
CA PRO A 75 28.77 7.30 21.34
C PRO A 75 29.35 6.14 20.53
N MET A 76 29.31 6.24 19.20
CA MET A 76 29.90 5.27 18.27
C MET A 76 30.77 6.00 17.25
N GLU A 77 31.90 5.38 16.87
CA GLU A 77 32.79 5.92 15.82
C GLU A 77 32.36 5.46 14.42
N PHE A 78 32.35 6.39 13.47
CA PHE A 78 31.90 6.13 12.11
C PHE A 78 33.09 5.85 11.18
N HIS A 79 33.26 4.61 10.74
CA HIS A 79 34.33 4.22 9.81
C HIS A 79 33.79 4.05 8.38
N PRO A 80 34.40 4.70 7.37
CA PRO A 80 34.03 4.47 5.97
C PRO A 80 34.52 3.08 5.54
N MET A 81 33.62 2.25 5.01
CA MET A 81 34.06 1.10 4.21
C MET A 81 34.59 1.64 2.89
N ILE A 82 35.90 1.62 2.72
CA ILE A 82 36.55 1.86 1.43
C ILE A 82 36.10 0.71 0.52
N SER A 83 35.16 0.99 -0.38
CA SER A 83 34.87 0.12 -1.51
C SER A 83 36.10 0.09 -2.41
N SER A 84 36.91 -0.95 -2.25
CA SER A 84 37.91 -1.35 -3.24
C SER A 84 37.20 -1.49 -4.59
N GLN A 85 37.68 -0.73 -5.57
CA GLN A 85 37.34 -0.91 -6.98
C GLN A 85 37.49 -2.38 -7.39
N GLY A 86 36.55 -2.87 -8.20
CA GLY A 86 36.79 -4.06 -9.02
C GLY A 86 35.63 -5.05 -9.10
N SER A 87 34.54 -4.66 -9.75
CA SER A 87 33.76 -5.63 -10.53
C SER A 87 33.19 -4.92 -11.74
N SER A 88 33.84 -5.17 -12.88
CA SER A 88 33.30 -5.01 -14.22
C SER A 88 32.04 -5.89 -14.30
N GLU A 89 30.92 -5.35 -13.86
CA GLU A 89 29.63 -6.02 -13.90
C GLU A 89 29.11 -5.86 -15.33
N LYS A 90 29.05 -7.00 -16.02
CA LYS A 90 28.50 -7.13 -17.36
C LYS A 90 27.13 -6.43 -17.38
N PRO A 91 26.81 -5.60 -18.40
CA PRO A 91 25.56 -4.86 -18.43
C PRO A 91 24.38 -5.81 -18.27
N GLU A 92 23.67 -5.69 -17.15
CA GLU A 92 22.45 -6.43 -16.90
C GLU A 92 21.39 -5.97 -17.89
N SER A 93 20.64 -6.93 -18.42
CA SER A 93 19.63 -6.65 -19.44
C SER A 93 18.54 -5.75 -18.83
N PRO A 94 18.17 -4.63 -19.48
CA PRO A 94 17.14 -3.69 -18.98
C PRO A 94 15.73 -4.31 -18.85
N SER A 95 15.57 -5.59 -19.20
CA SER A 95 14.34 -6.37 -19.00
C SER A 95 13.94 -6.57 -17.53
N ASP A 96 14.90 -6.52 -16.61
CA ASP A 96 14.67 -6.75 -15.19
C ASP A 96 14.39 -5.46 -14.40
N LEU A 97 14.62 -4.30 -15.04
CA LEU A 97 14.31 -2.99 -14.51
C LEU A 97 12.86 -2.60 -14.83
N ILE A 98 12.06 -2.36 -13.79
CA ILE A 98 10.67 -1.91 -13.92
C ILE A 98 10.57 -0.42 -13.57
N LEU A 99 10.06 0.37 -14.51
CA LEU A 99 9.61 1.73 -14.24
C LEU A 99 8.26 1.71 -13.53
N VAL A 100 8.25 2.13 -12.26
CA VAL A 100 7.05 2.15 -11.39
C VAL A 100 6.28 3.45 -11.55
N GLY A 101 6.98 4.57 -11.74
CA GLY A 101 6.37 5.90 -11.84
C GLY A 101 7.34 6.96 -12.33
N THR A 102 6.81 8.02 -12.92
CA THR A 102 7.57 9.24 -13.25
C THR A 102 6.85 10.48 -12.73
N VAL A 103 7.65 11.48 -12.36
CA VAL A 103 7.21 12.83 -12.03
C VAL A 103 7.95 13.76 -12.98
N THR A 104 7.22 14.39 -13.89
CA THR A 104 7.78 15.29 -14.91
C THR A 104 7.68 16.74 -14.47
N GLY A 105 8.79 17.46 -14.55
CA GLY A 105 8.90 18.90 -14.35
C GLY A 105 10.11 19.46 -15.11
N PRO A 106 10.62 20.63 -14.73
CA PRO A 106 11.95 21.08 -15.16
C PRO A 106 13.02 20.04 -14.76
N ASP A 107 14.17 19.99 -15.44
CA ASP A 107 15.19 18.94 -15.27
C ASP A 107 15.59 18.69 -13.80
N ASN A 108 15.59 19.72 -12.96
CA ASN A 108 15.92 19.65 -11.54
C ASN A 108 14.79 19.11 -10.63
N LEU A 109 13.58 18.99 -11.16
CA LEU A 109 12.36 18.52 -10.47
C LEU A 109 11.77 17.26 -11.12
N SER A 110 12.45 16.72 -12.13
CA SER A 110 12.05 15.47 -12.79
C SER A 110 12.67 14.26 -12.10
N TYR A 111 11.81 13.30 -11.74
CA TYR A 111 12.20 12.08 -11.04
C TYR A 111 11.53 10.85 -11.64
N ALA A 112 12.24 9.72 -11.63
CA ALA A 112 11.73 8.41 -12.01
C ALA A 112 11.92 7.42 -10.86
N ILE A 113 10.93 6.55 -10.67
CA ILE A 113 10.93 5.54 -9.62
C ILE A 113 11.11 4.18 -10.28
N PHE A 114 12.19 3.50 -9.91
CA PHE A 114 12.55 2.20 -10.50
C PHE A 114 12.55 1.09 -9.44
N MET A 115 12.21 -0.10 -9.90
CA MET A 115 12.25 -1.34 -9.15
C MET A 115 13.11 -2.36 -9.90
N ASP A 116 14.14 -2.86 -9.24
CA ASP A 116 15.03 -3.89 -9.78
C ASP A 116 14.54 -5.28 -9.31
N LYS A 117 14.22 -6.17 -10.27
CA LYS A 117 13.82 -7.55 -9.99
C LYS A 117 14.98 -8.53 -9.94
N SER A 118 16.19 -8.15 -10.36
CA SER A 118 17.35 -9.06 -10.36
C SER A 118 17.88 -9.29 -8.93
N ARG A 119 17.62 -8.34 -8.02
CA ARG A 119 18.06 -8.42 -6.62
C ARG A 119 17.20 -9.34 -5.75
N PRO A 120 17.81 -10.17 -4.88
CA PRO A 120 17.08 -10.98 -3.91
C PRO A 120 16.32 -10.11 -2.89
N GLU A 121 15.16 -10.60 -2.46
CA GLU A 121 14.26 -9.95 -1.50
C GLU A 121 15.00 -9.43 -0.23
N PRO A 122 14.65 -8.23 0.28
CA PRO A 122 13.47 -7.43 -0.06
C PRO A 122 13.62 -6.59 -1.33
N VAL A 123 12.61 -6.62 -2.20
CA VAL A 123 12.56 -5.78 -3.41
C VAL A 123 12.47 -4.31 -3.00
N ARG A 124 13.45 -3.50 -3.40
CA ARG A 124 13.52 -2.06 -3.08
C ARG A 124 13.09 -1.22 -4.28
N GLN A 125 12.31 -0.18 -4.00
CA GLN A 125 11.99 0.87 -4.96
C GLN A 125 12.85 2.09 -4.64
N GLU A 126 13.54 2.61 -5.64
CA GLU A 126 14.43 3.76 -5.47
C GLU A 126 14.06 4.87 -6.46
N VAL A 127 14.35 6.11 -6.06
CA VAL A 127 14.01 7.33 -6.81
C VAL A 127 15.29 7.91 -7.41
N PHE A 128 15.26 8.20 -8.71
CA PHE A 128 16.38 8.73 -9.46
C PHE A 128 15.98 10.05 -10.14
N SER A 129 16.85 11.05 -10.09
CA SER A 129 16.67 12.32 -10.78
C SER A 129 17.26 12.30 -12.18
N HIS A 130 16.86 13.25 -13.02
CA HIS A 130 17.49 13.48 -14.32
C HIS A 130 19.02 13.59 -14.18
N GLY A 131 19.76 12.91 -15.06
CA GLY A 131 21.23 12.81 -15.04
C GLY A 131 21.81 11.84 -14.00
N GLY A 132 20.98 11.20 -13.18
CA GLY A 132 21.42 10.20 -12.19
C GLY A 132 21.74 8.85 -12.83
N GLU A 133 22.62 8.09 -12.17
CA GLU A 133 22.93 6.70 -12.54
C GLU A 133 21.88 5.75 -11.92
N VAL A 134 21.17 5.01 -12.78
CA VAL A 134 20.12 4.08 -12.39
C VAL A 134 20.73 2.69 -12.24
N TYR A 135 21.08 2.34 -11.00
CA TYR A 135 21.75 1.08 -10.66
C TYR A 135 22.94 0.79 -11.62
N ASN A 136 22.96 -0.39 -12.25
CA ASN A 136 23.95 -0.78 -13.26
C ASN A 136 23.43 -0.65 -14.71
N TYR A 137 22.26 0.00 -14.90
CA TYR A 137 21.59 0.11 -16.19
C TYR A 137 22.01 1.37 -16.98
N GLY A 138 22.62 2.36 -16.33
CA GLY A 138 23.19 3.54 -16.97
C GLY A 138 22.59 4.87 -16.52
N THR A 139 22.84 5.93 -17.27
CA THR A 139 22.45 7.30 -16.89
C THR A 139 21.08 7.68 -17.42
N LEU A 140 20.23 8.21 -16.55
CA LEU A 140 18.89 8.69 -16.89
C LEU A 140 18.97 10.02 -17.66
N MET A 141 18.72 9.98 -18.96
CA MET A 141 18.87 11.12 -19.87
C MET A 141 17.59 11.89 -20.11
N LYS A 142 16.44 11.23 -20.00
CA LYS A 142 15.15 11.85 -20.28
C LYS A 142 14.07 11.23 -19.41
N ILE A 143 13.23 12.06 -18.84
CA ILE A 143 12.10 11.64 -17.99
C ILE A 143 10.84 12.25 -18.59
N GLU A 144 10.03 11.40 -19.20
CA GLU A 144 8.73 11.75 -19.77
C GLU A 144 7.59 11.20 -18.89
N ARG A 145 6.36 11.59 -19.20
CA ARG A 145 5.19 11.25 -18.38
C ARG A 145 4.92 9.75 -18.32
N THR A 146 5.30 9.02 -19.36
CA THR A 146 5.01 7.59 -19.52
C THR A 146 6.23 6.77 -19.88
N GLU A 147 7.39 7.41 -20.05
CA GLU A 147 8.62 6.73 -20.45
C GLU A 147 9.86 7.45 -19.93
N VAL A 148 10.96 6.72 -19.89
CA VAL A 148 12.28 7.23 -19.50
C VAL A 148 13.34 6.69 -20.45
N GLU A 149 14.33 7.51 -20.76
CA GLU A 149 15.48 7.11 -21.58
C GLU A 149 16.71 6.95 -20.68
N ILE A 150 17.27 5.74 -20.67
CA ILE A 150 18.50 5.41 -19.95
C ILE A 150 19.61 5.14 -20.97
N ARG A 151 20.75 5.81 -20.81
CA ARG A 151 21.93 5.63 -21.65
C ARG A 151 22.90 4.66 -20.98
N GLN A 152 23.16 3.52 -21.62
CA GLN A 152 24.18 2.56 -21.22
C GLN A 152 25.31 2.58 -22.26
N GLY A 153 26.38 3.33 -22.00
CA GLY A 153 27.46 3.55 -22.97
C GLY A 153 26.96 4.29 -24.22
N ALA A 154 26.98 3.60 -25.37
CA ALA A 154 26.51 4.14 -26.66
C ALA A 154 25.03 3.84 -26.95
N ASN A 155 24.38 2.96 -26.17
CA ASN A 155 23.01 2.54 -26.40
C ASN A 155 22.04 3.35 -25.54
N ILE A 156 20.91 3.75 -26.11
CA ILE A 156 19.81 4.42 -25.41
C ILE A 156 18.65 3.42 -25.31
N HIS A 157 18.17 3.20 -24.09
CA HIS A 157 17.05 2.31 -23.78
C HIS A 157 15.86 3.13 -23.30
N THR A 158 14.74 3.02 -24.01
CA THR A 158 13.48 3.63 -23.60
C THR A 158 12.67 2.62 -22.79
N ILE A 159 12.40 2.93 -21.53
CA ILE A 159 11.58 2.11 -20.64
C ILE A 159 10.26 2.82 -20.42
N GLN A 160 9.16 2.15 -20.76
CA GLN A 160 7.82 2.69 -20.54
C GLN A 160 7.29 2.29 -19.17
N ILE A 161 6.48 3.16 -18.57
CA ILE A 161 5.75 2.84 -17.35
C ILE A 161 4.81 1.69 -17.68
N ARG A 162 4.85 0.61 -16.90
CA ARG A 162 3.91 -0.50 -17.10
C ARG A 162 2.52 -0.02 -16.72
N ASN A 163 1.78 0.51 -17.69
CA ASN A 163 0.34 0.64 -17.56
C ASN A 163 -0.24 -0.77 -17.48
N ILE A 164 -0.96 -1.06 -16.41
CA ILE A 164 -1.76 -2.29 -16.26
C ILE A 164 -2.80 -2.45 -17.39
N SER A 165 -3.04 -1.40 -18.18
CA SER A 165 -3.88 -1.38 -19.38
C SER A 165 -3.22 -1.95 -20.64
N ASP A 166 -1.89 -2.02 -20.69
CA ASP A 166 -1.12 -2.56 -21.84
C ASP A 166 -0.58 -3.97 -21.56
N ILE A 167 -1.23 -4.69 -20.63
CA ILE A 167 -1.37 -6.13 -20.82
C ILE A 167 -2.26 -6.26 -22.05
N GLU A 168 -1.67 -6.10 -23.24
CA GLU A 168 -2.22 -6.67 -24.45
C GLU A 168 -2.56 -8.11 -24.05
N PRO A 169 -3.84 -8.51 -24.07
CA PRO A 169 -4.15 -9.92 -24.03
C PRO A 169 -3.53 -10.42 -25.32
N LYS A 170 -2.29 -10.90 -25.27
CA LYS A 170 -1.68 -11.69 -26.34
C LYS A 170 -2.78 -12.64 -26.72
N ASN A 171 -3.35 -12.42 -27.90
CA ASN A 171 -4.57 -13.06 -28.34
C ASN A 171 -4.30 -14.56 -28.35
N LEU A 172 -4.53 -15.22 -27.21
CA LEU A 172 -4.79 -16.63 -27.08
C LEU A 172 -6.24 -16.84 -27.54
N ARG A 173 -6.56 -16.32 -28.74
CA ARG A 173 -7.57 -16.89 -29.61
C ARG A 173 -6.96 -18.15 -30.24
N SER A 174 -6.56 -19.07 -29.38
CA SER A 174 -6.23 -20.44 -29.70
C SER A 174 -7.00 -21.26 -28.68
N ALA A 175 -8.15 -21.74 -29.14
CA ALA A 175 -9.06 -22.62 -28.45
C ALA A 175 -9.58 -22.09 -27.10
N VAL A 176 -10.77 -21.48 -27.16
CA VAL A 176 -11.84 -21.82 -26.21
C VAL A 176 -12.18 -23.30 -26.42
N SER A 177 -11.24 -24.18 -26.11
CA SER A 177 -11.60 -25.39 -25.41
C SER A 177 -11.77 -24.94 -23.99
N SER A 178 -12.87 -25.34 -23.37
CA SER A 178 -13.11 -25.24 -21.94
C SER A 178 -11.95 -25.91 -21.22
N GLY A 179 -10.85 -25.16 -21.07
CA GLY A 179 -9.68 -25.48 -20.30
C GLY A 179 -10.12 -25.36 -18.87
N ARG A 180 -10.86 -26.39 -18.45
CA ARG A 180 -11.00 -26.84 -17.09
C ARG A 180 -9.59 -26.80 -16.51
N HIS A 181 -9.23 -25.67 -15.90
CA HIS A 181 -8.28 -25.69 -14.82
C HIS A 181 -8.71 -26.91 -14.01
N PRO A 182 -7.84 -27.92 -13.78
CA PRO A 182 -8.19 -29.01 -12.90
C PRO A 182 -8.52 -28.35 -11.56
N GLY A 183 -9.83 -28.15 -11.35
CA GLY A 183 -10.34 -27.28 -10.29
C GLY A 183 -9.87 -27.85 -8.98
N PHE A 184 -9.50 -26.98 -8.05
CA PHE A 184 -9.15 -27.38 -6.69
C PHE A 184 -10.25 -28.26 -6.06
N ALA A 185 -11.51 -28.04 -6.47
CA ALA A 185 -12.59 -28.99 -6.32
C ALA A 185 -13.28 -29.33 -7.65
N ARG A 186 -13.83 -30.54 -7.71
CA ARG A 186 -14.80 -30.98 -8.70
C ARG A 186 -16.15 -31.16 -8.03
N LYS A 187 -17.16 -30.35 -8.38
CA LYS A 187 -18.55 -30.60 -7.97
C LYS A 187 -19.01 -31.93 -8.56
N VAL A 188 -19.44 -32.86 -7.72
CA VAL A 188 -19.96 -34.18 -8.10
C VAL A 188 -21.48 -34.18 -8.06
N ARG A 189 -22.07 -33.59 -7.03
CA ARG A 189 -23.52 -33.40 -6.84
C ARG A 189 -23.79 -32.04 -6.18
N GLU A 190 -25.05 -31.71 -5.95
CA GLU A 190 -25.39 -30.54 -5.15
C GLU A 190 -24.76 -30.66 -3.76
N ASN A 191 -24.06 -29.61 -3.33
CA ASN A 191 -23.31 -29.57 -2.07
C ASN A 191 -22.22 -30.66 -1.88
N GLN A 192 -21.86 -31.44 -2.91
CA GLN A 192 -20.83 -32.48 -2.82
C GLN A 192 -19.68 -32.23 -3.79
N TYR A 193 -18.48 -32.22 -3.24
CA TYR A 193 -17.25 -31.83 -3.93
C TYR A 193 -16.15 -32.87 -3.71
N VAL A 194 -15.35 -33.13 -4.74
CA VAL A 194 -14.13 -33.91 -4.62
C VAL A 194 -12.94 -32.95 -4.72
N LEU A 195 -12.11 -32.94 -3.69
CA LEU A 195 -10.90 -32.14 -3.58
C LEU A 195 -9.68 -32.98 -3.95
N ASP A 196 -8.74 -32.36 -4.66
CA ASP A 196 -7.41 -32.95 -4.86
C ASP A 196 -6.58 -32.75 -3.58
N GLN A 197 -6.21 -33.85 -2.92
CA GLN A 197 -5.51 -33.80 -1.64
C GLN A 197 -4.16 -33.08 -1.74
N ARG A 198 -3.45 -33.19 -2.88
CA ARG A 198 -2.15 -32.54 -3.09
C ARG A 198 -2.30 -31.03 -3.20
N ARG A 199 -3.39 -30.58 -3.84
CA ARG A 199 -3.74 -29.15 -3.97
C ARG A 199 -4.08 -28.55 -2.61
N VAL A 200 -4.90 -29.23 -1.82
CA VAL A 200 -5.21 -28.82 -0.44
C VAL A 200 -3.94 -28.67 0.37
N GLN A 201 -3.05 -29.68 0.36
CA GLN A 201 -1.77 -29.60 1.07
C GLN A 201 -0.89 -28.43 0.60
N THR A 202 -0.86 -28.16 -0.70
CA THR A 202 -0.11 -27.02 -1.27
C THR A 202 -0.68 -25.67 -0.82
N ALA A 203 -2.01 -25.55 -0.75
CA ALA A 203 -2.66 -24.36 -0.23
C ALA A 203 -2.37 -24.17 1.26
N LEU A 204 -2.40 -25.24 2.05
CA LEU A 204 -2.05 -25.22 3.48
C LEU A 204 -0.61 -24.78 3.74
N ARG A 205 0.31 -25.01 2.80
CA ARG A 205 1.70 -24.52 2.87
C ARG A 205 1.84 -23.03 2.57
N ASN A 206 0.84 -22.42 1.93
CA ASN A 206 0.82 -21.02 1.55
C ASN A 206 -0.37 -20.28 2.22
N PRO A 207 -0.40 -20.19 3.57
CA PRO A 207 -1.53 -19.60 4.29
C PRO A 207 -1.83 -18.15 3.89
N ARG A 208 -0.79 -17.38 3.51
CA ARG A 208 -0.96 -16.00 3.02
C ARG A 208 -1.90 -15.92 1.82
N GLN A 209 -1.83 -16.86 0.87
CA GLN A 209 -2.66 -16.83 -0.33
C GLN A 209 -4.14 -17.12 0.00
N ILE A 210 -4.39 -18.06 0.90
CA ILE A 210 -5.75 -18.37 1.39
C ILE A 210 -6.37 -17.14 2.06
N MET A 211 -5.58 -16.35 2.80
CA MET A 211 -6.05 -15.13 3.45
C MET A 211 -6.35 -13.99 2.46
N THR A 212 -5.80 -14.04 1.24
CA THR A 212 -6.02 -13.01 0.20
C THR A 212 -7.10 -13.39 -0.82
N ASP A 213 -7.50 -14.65 -0.89
CA ASP A 213 -8.48 -15.13 -1.87
C ASP A 213 -9.94 -14.74 -1.53
N ALA A 214 -10.20 -14.33 -0.29
CA ALA A 214 -11.45 -13.71 0.14
C ALA A 214 -11.27 -12.92 1.45
N ARG A 215 -12.18 -12.00 1.73
CA ARG A 215 -12.26 -11.30 3.03
C ARG A 215 -13.23 -12.02 3.96
N LEU A 216 -12.78 -12.27 5.18
CA LEU A 216 -13.59 -12.87 6.25
C LEU A 216 -13.96 -11.79 7.27
N TYR A 217 -15.26 -11.58 7.47
CA TYR A 217 -15.78 -10.63 8.45
C TYR A 217 -16.52 -11.39 9.57
N PRO A 218 -16.30 -11.05 10.85
CA PRO A 218 -17.07 -11.64 11.94
C PRO A 218 -18.58 -11.48 11.75
N ASN A 219 -19.34 -12.56 11.91
CA ASN A 219 -20.79 -12.53 11.93
C ASN A 219 -21.27 -12.61 13.39
N ILE A 220 -21.76 -11.48 13.92
CA ILE A 220 -22.20 -11.37 15.32
C ILE A 220 -23.72 -11.44 15.38
N VAL A 221 -24.24 -12.36 16.20
CA VAL A 221 -25.66 -12.54 16.49
C VAL A 221 -25.81 -12.52 18.01
N ASP A 222 -26.74 -11.71 18.53
CA ASP A 222 -26.98 -11.54 19.98
C ASP A 222 -25.72 -11.23 20.81
N GLY A 223 -24.80 -10.43 20.24
CA GLY A 223 -23.54 -10.05 20.87
C GLY A 223 -22.48 -11.16 20.90
N LYS A 224 -22.73 -12.32 20.27
CA LYS A 224 -21.79 -13.43 20.15
C LYS A 224 -21.40 -13.65 18.69
N GLN A 225 -20.13 -13.93 18.44
CA GLN A 225 -19.67 -14.31 17.11
C GLN A 225 -20.12 -15.75 16.81
N GLU A 226 -21.02 -15.90 15.82
CA GLU A 226 -21.53 -17.21 15.39
C GLU A 226 -20.68 -17.81 14.27
N GLY A 227 -19.93 -16.99 13.54
CA GLY A 227 -19.16 -17.43 12.38
C GLY A 227 -18.45 -16.30 11.62
N PHE A 228 -18.08 -16.59 10.38
CA PHE A 228 -17.44 -15.63 9.47
C PHE A 228 -18.20 -15.48 8.16
N ARG A 229 -18.56 -14.25 7.81
CA ARG A 229 -19.12 -13.89 6.50
C ARG A 229 -18.01 -13.73 5.47
N ILE A 230 -18.18 -14.33 4.30
CA ILE A 230 -17.23 -14.25 3.19
C ILE A 230 -17.64 -13.12 2.23
N LEU A 231 -16.69 -12.25 1.91
CA LEU A 231 -16.82 -11.16 0.94
C LEU A 231 -15.63 -11.15 -0.03
N GLU A 232 -15.79 -10.49 -1.18
CA GLU A 232 -14.73 -10.32 -2.18
C GLU A 232 -14.05 -11.64 -2.59
N VAL A 233 -14.83 -12.70 -2.83
CA VAL A 233 -14.29 -13.98 -3.31
C VAL A 233 -13.63 -13.78 -4.68
N LYS A 234 -12.33 -14.10 -4.75
CA LYS A 234 -11.55 -13.98 -5.97
C LYS A 234 -11.89 -15.10 -6.97
N PRO A 235 -12.14 -14.76 -8.26
CA PRO A 235 -12.29 -15.76 -9.32
C PRO A 235 -11.03 -16.62 -9.47
N GLY A 236 -11.21 -17.93 -9.60
CA GLY A 236 -10.15 -18.94 -9.63
C GLY A 236 -9.46 -19.19 -8.28
N GLY A 237 -9.90 -18.54 -7.20
CA GLY A 237 -9.37 -18.72 -5.85
C GLY A 237 -9.84 -20.00 -5.18
N ILE A 238 -9.31 -20.27 -3.99
CA ILE A 238 -9.67 -21.47 -3.22
C ILE A 238 -11.16 -21.49 -2.82
N TYR A 239 -11.72 -20.38 -2.34
CA TYR A 239 -13.11 -20.32 -1.88
C TYR A 239 -14.11 -20.56 -3.02
N GLU A 240 -13.90 -19.92 -4.18
CA GLU A 240 -14.75 -20.16 -5.35
C GLU A 240 -14.65 -21.61 -5.80
N SER A 241 -13.44 -22.18 -5.80
CA SER A 241 -13.24 -23.58 -6.17
C SER A 241 -13.95 -24.54 -5.21
N LEU A 242 -14.03 -24.20 -3.92
CA LEU A 242 -14.82 -24.93 -2.93
C LEU A 242 -16.34 -24.76 -3.12
N GLY A 243 -16.78 -23.87 -4.02
CA GLY A 243 -18.19 -23.58 -4.24
C GLY A 243 -18.78 -22.58 -3.25
N LEU A 244 -17.92 -21.87 -2.51
CA LEU A 244 -18.31 -20.76 -1.65
C LEU A 244 -18.54 -19.49 -2.47
N ARG A 245 -19.42 -18.63 -1.97
CA ARG A 245 -19.89 -17.44 -2.66
C ARG A 245 -19.85 -16.24 -1.72
N ASN A 246 -19.90 -15.05 -2.32
CA ASN A 246 -20.11 -13.82 -1.56
C ASN A 246 -21.39 -13.92 -0.73
N ASN A 247 -21.32 -13.42 0.51
CA ASN A 247 -22.38 -13.43 1.52
C ASN A 247 -22.70 -14.80 2.14
N ASP A 248 -21.92 -15.84 1.84
CA ASP A 248 -21.97 -17.06 2.65
C ASP A 248 -21.44 -16.79 4.05
N ILE A 249 -22.07 -17.38 5.07
CA ILE A 249 -21.60 -17.34 6.46
C ILE A 249 -21.10 -18.73 6.83
N LEU A 250 -19.80 -18.85 7.13
CA LEU A 250 -19.18 -20.07 7.63
C LEU A 250 -19.47 -20.21 9.12
N LEU A 251 -20.09 -21.33 9.51
CA LEU A 251 -20.42 -21.63 10.91
C LEU A 251 -19.45 -22.66 11.50
N ARG A 252 -19.29 -23.80 10.83
CA ARG A 252 -18.55 -24.96 11.36
C ARG A 252 -17.79 -25.70 10.30
N ILE A 253 -16.69 -26.33 10.70
CA ILE A 253 -15.96 -27.31 9.89
C ILE A 253 -15.80 -28.58 10.71
N ASN A 254 -16.28 -29.71 10.19
CA ASN A 254 -16.24 -31.02 10.86
C ASN A 254 -16.79 -30.98 12.29
N GLY A 255 -17.86 -30.19 12.51
CA GLY A 255 -18.47 -30.02 13.83
C GLY A 255 -17.73 -29.07 14.78
N LEU A 256 -16.59 -28.50 14.38
CA LEU A 256 -15.88 -27.48 15.14
C LEU A 256 -16.41 -26.09 14.78
N ASP A 257 -16.74 -25.30 15.80
CA ASP A 257 -17.24 -23.93 15.66
C ASP A 257 -16.16 -22.98 15.13
N LEU A 258 -16.49 -22.18 14.12
CA LEU A 258 -15.65 -21.11 13.59
C LEU A 258 -15.99 -19.77 14.23
N SER A 259 -16.08 -19.74 15.56
CA SER A 259 -16.43 -18.54 16.33
C SER A 259 -15.24 -17.63 16.65
N SER A 260 -14.00 -18.05 16.36
CA SER A 260 -12.79 -17.25 16.57
C SER A 260 -11.65 -17.59 15.60
N PRO A 261 -10.66 -16.69 15.42
CA PRO A 261 -9.46 -16.97 14.62
C PRO A 261 -8.67 -18.18 15.12
N GLU A 262 -8.57 -18.38 16.44
CA GLU A 262 -7.89 -19.52 17.05
C GLU A 262 -8.56 -20.84 16.66
N ALA A 263 -9.90 -20.86 16.67
CA ALA A 263 -10.69 -22.01 16.26
C ALA A 263 -10.46 -22.35 14.77
N ALA A 264 -10.26 -21.36 13.91
CA ALA A 264 -9.93 -21.56 12.50
C ALA A 264 -8.55 -22.22 12.32
N VAL A 265 -7.54 -21.80 13.09
CA VAL A 265 -6.19 -22.41 13.07
C VAL A 265 -6.21 -23.85 13.58
N GLN A 266 -6.94 -24.10 14.67
CA GLN A 266 -7.11 -25.44 15.24
C GLN A 266 -7.80 -26.37 14.25
N THR A 267 -8.87 -25.89 13.62
CA THR A 267 -9.58 -26.60 12.56
C THR A 267 -8.64 -26.95 11.41
N MET A 268 -7.84 -25.99 10.92
CA MET A 268 -6.91 -26.22 9.82
C MET A 268 -5.89 -27.31 10.13
N SER A 269 -5.44 -27.39 11.38
CA SER A 269 -4.55 -28.45 11.84
C SER A 269 -5.25 -29.80 11.90
N ALA A 270 -6.50 -29.84 12.36
CA ALA A 270 -7.32 -31.06 12.37
C ALA A 270 -7.56 -31.59 10.95
N LEU A 271 -7.75 -30.71 9.95
CA LEU A 271 -7.97 -31.09 8.54
C LEU A 271 -6.80 -31.88 7.93
N LYS A 272 -5.60 -31.83 8.52
CA LYS A 272 -4.44 -32.59 8.03
C LYS A 272 -4.66 -34.09 8.20
N GLY A 273 -4.75 -34.82 7.09
CA GLY A 273 -4.86 -36.28 7.08
C GLY A 273 -6.30 -36.81 7.06
N MET A 274 -7.31 -35.95 7.14
CA MET A 274 -8.70 -36.36 6.98
C MET A 274 -9.05 -36.63 5.52
N LYS A 275 -9.91 -37.62 5.26
CA LYS A 275 -10.40 -37.96 3.91
C LYS A 275 -11.69 -37.23 3.55
N THR A 276 -12.41 -36.72 4.54
CA THR A 276 -13.71 -36.07 4.38
C THR A 276 -13.77 -34.81 5.22
N VAL A 277 -14.40 -33.78 4.66
CA VAL A 277 -14.64 -32.50 5.34
C VAL A 277 -16.10 -32.10 5.11
N ASN A 278 -16.79 -31.71 6.18
CA ASN A 278 -18.14 -31.16 6.17
C ASN A 278 -18.04 -29.68 6.59
N LEU A 279 -18.62 -28.78 5.80
CA LEU A 279 -18.63 -27.35 6.07
C LEU A 279 -20.08 -26.90 6.22
N ASP A 280 -20.44 -26.41 7.40
CA ASP A 280 -21.76 -25.85 7.64
C ASP A 280 -21.74 -24.35 7.33
N ILE A 281 -22.65 -23.92 6.46
CA ILE A 281 -22.80 -22.54 6.05
C ILE A 281 -24.24 -22.06 6.14
N ILE A 282 -24.42 -20.75 6.20
CA ILE A 282 -25.70 -20.09 5.89
C ILE A 282 -25.55 -19.40 4.54
N ARG A 283 -26.45 -19.73 3.61
CA ARG A 283 -26.55 -19.09 2.31
C ARG A 283 -27.97 -18.61 2.09
N ASN A 284 -28.14 -17.33 1.76
CA ASN A 284 -29.45 -16.70 1.60
C ASN A 284 -30.38 -16.93 2.81
N GLY A 285 -29.82 -16.91 4.03
CA GLY A 285 -30.58 -17.15 5.28
C GLY A 285 -30.90 -18.61 5.59
N SER A 286 -30.59 -19.56 4.69
CA SER A 286 -30.82 -21.00 4.92
C SER A 286 -29.53 -21.71 5.32
N ARG A 287 -29.59 -22.53 6.38
CA ARG A 287 -28.49 -23.42 6.79
C ARG A 287 -28.34 -24.57 5.80
N MET A 288 -27.11 -24.85 5.38
CA MET A 288 -26.77 -25.99 4.53
C MET A 288 -25.37 -26.51 4.84
N THR A 289 -25.14 -27.79 4.59
CA THR A 289 -23.84 -28.44 4.76
C THR A 289 -23.26 -28.77 3.39
N MET A 290 -21.97 -28.50 3.21
CA MET A 290 -21.19 -28.86 2.02
C MET A 290 -20.21 -29.97 2.37
N ASP A 291 -20.25 -31.06 1.59
CA ASP A 291 -19.43 -32.24 1.79
C ASP A 291 -18.27 -32.26 0.79
N TYR A 292 -17.07 -32.47 1.30
CA TYR A 292 -15.84 -32.53 0.53
C TYR A 292 -15.14 -33.86 0.77
N GLN A 293 -14.83 -34.58 -0.31
CA GLN A 293 -14.04 -35.82 -0.26
C GLN A 293 -12.65 -35.56 -0.84
N MET A 294 -11.59 -35.87 -0.09
CA MET A 294 -10.21 -35.77 -0.56
C MET A 294 -9.85 -37.01 -1.37
N LYS A 295 -9.28 -36.81 -2.56
CA LYS A 295 -8.81 -37.85 -3.47
C LYS A 295 -7.36 -37.65 -3.87
#